data_AF-A0A414ASW5-F1
#
_entry.id   AF-A0A414ASW5-F1
#
_cell.length_a   1.000
_cell.length_b   1.000
_cell.length_c   1.000
_cell.angle_alpha   90.00
_cell.angle_beta   90.00
_cell.angle_gamma   90.00
#
_symmetry.space_group_name_H-M   'P 1'
#
loop_
_entity.id
_entity.type
_entity.pdbx_description
1 polymer ?
#
loop_
_entity_poly.entity_id
_entity_poly.type
_entity_poly.pdbx_seq_one_letter_code
_entity_poly.pdbx_strand_id
1 'polypeptide(L)'
;MPSSCEVYMIKECNVITRNDKVSVVLFDDKKIQIPTNKSIKHFAYIQFNKGNYTVVSKEEYDKEKAKESIKNRIQKKNNENLVMDNEE
;
A
#
# COMPACT_ATOMS: atom_id res chain seq x y z
N MET A 1 11.07 -6.44 -20.39
CA MET A 1 10.09 -5.38 -20.09
C MET A 1 10.11 -5.13 -18.59
N PRO A 2 10.48 -3.95 -18.07
CA PRO A 2 10.33 -3.71 -16.65
C PRO A 2 8.83 -3.73 -16.36
N SER A 3 8.42 -4.68 -15.54
CA SER A 3 7.07 -4.76 -15.00
C SER A 3 6.83 -3.44 -14.27
N SER A 4 6.05 -2.55 -14.87
CA SER A 4 5.58 -1.32 -14.23
C SER A 4 4.59 -1.72 -13.13
N CYS A 5 5.11 -2.37 -12.09
CA CYS A 5 4.48 -2.39 -10.79
C CYS A 5 4.54 -0.95 -10.34
N GLU A 6 3.52 -0.16 -10.70
CA GLU A 6 3.33 1.13 -10.08
C GLU A 6 3.24 0.85 -8.58
N VAL A 7 4.32 1.19 -7.87
CA VAL A 7 4.44 0.98 -6.43
C VAL A 7 3.53 2.02 -5.79
N TYR A 8 2.25 1.70 -5.70
CA TYR A 8 1.37 2.37 -4.76
C TYR A 8 1.67 1.83 -3.36
N MET A 9 1.54 2.68 -2.35
CA MET A 9 1.74 2.32 -0.95
C MET A 9 0.43 2.52 -0.22
N ILE A 10 -0.18 1.45 0.31
CA ILE A 10 -1.34 1.59 1.21
C ILE A 10 -0.88 1.50 2.66
N LYS A 11 -1.31 2.46 3.49
CA LYS A 11 -1.12 2.46 4.95
C LYS A 11 -2.46 2.62 5.67
N GLU A 12 -2.54 1.99 6.83
CA GLU A 12 -3.57 2.29 7.82
C GLU A 12 -3.14 3.53 8.61
N CYS A 13 -3.96 4.58 8.57
CA CYS A 13 -3.71 5.86 9.19
C CYS A 13 -4.77 6.18 10.24
N ASN A 14 -4.33 6.68 11.39
CA ASN A 14 -5.23 7.13 12.44
C ASN A 14 -5.81 8.51 12.10
N VAL A 15 -7.11 8.66 12.30
CA VAL A 15 -7.82 9.92 12.15
C VAL A 15 -7.55 10.78 13.39
N ILE A 16 -6.89 11.92 13.19
CA ILE A 16 -6.58 12.89 14.25
C ILE A 16 -7.77 13.80 14.49
N THR A 17 -8.42 14.23 13.41
CA THR A 17 -9.54 15.17 13.45
C THR A 17 -10.52 14.81 12.37
N ARG A 18 -11.82 14.85 12.68
CA ARG A 18 -12.88 14.56 11.73
C ARG A 18 -13.87 15.72 11.70
N ASN A 19 -14.25 16.13 10.51
CA ASN A 19 -15.33 17.05 10.25
C ASN A 19 -16.33 16.40 9.27
N ASP A 20 -17.49 17.03 9.06
CA ASP A 20 -18.56 16.50 8.22
C ASP A 20 -18.18 16.41 6.73
N LYS A 21 -17.20 17.22 6.30
CA LYS A 21 -16.70 17.27 4.92
C LYS A 21 -15.35 16.58 4.73
N VAL A 22 -14.44 16.76 5.68
CA VAL A 22 -13.04 16.30 5.58
C VAL A 22 -12.56 15.69 6.89
N SER A 23 -11.66 14.73 6.79
CA SER A 23 -10.92 14.16 7.91
C SER A 23 -9.44 14.42 7.75
N VAL A 24 -8.75 14.64 8.87
CA VAL A 24 -7.30 14.81 8.95
C VAL A 24 -6.71 13.52 9.50
N VAL A 25 -5.80 12.92 8.74
CA VAL A 25 -5.11 11.69 9.12
C VAL A 25 -3.60 11.93 9.17
N LEU A 26 -2.91 11.17 10.01
CA LEU A 26 -1.44 11.14 10.03
C LEU A 26 -0.94 10.09 9.04
N PHE A 27 -0.29 10.53 7.97
CA PHE A 27 0.38 9.66 7.00
C PHE A 27 1.86 10.00 6.99
N ASP A 28 2.71 9.09 7.48
CA ASP A 28 4.17 9.25 7.48
C ASP A 28 4.63 10.56 8.17
N ASP A 29 4.13 10.79 9.39
CA ASP A 29 4.30 12.02 10.18
C ASP A 29 3.80 13.32 9.54
N LYS A 30 3.18 13.22 8.36
CA LYS A 30 2.51 14.34 7.68
C LYS A 30 1.02 14.30 7.97
N LYS A 31 0.46 15.47 8.29
CA LYS A 31 -0.98 15.65 8.41
C LYS A 31 -1.54 15.88 7.01
N ILE A 32 -2.32 14.93 6.51
CA ILE A 32 -3.01 15.05 5.22
C ILE A 32 -4.51 15.18 5.45
N GLN A 33 -5.16 15.94 4.58
CA GLN A 33 -6.61 16.06 4.55
C GLN A 33 -7.17 15.11 3.50
N ILE A 34 -8.19 14.35 3.90
CA ILE A 34 -8.91 13.43 3.04
C ILE A 34 -10.41 13.73 3.08
N PRO A 35 -11.15 13.49 2.00
CA PRO A 35 -12.60 13.59 2.02
C PRO A 35 -13.15 12.60 3.05
N THR A 36 -14.03 13.07 3.94
CA THR A 36 -14.64 12.17 4.92
C THR A 36 -15.69 11.31 4.22
N ASN A 37 -15.76 10.03 4.58
CA ASN A 37 -16.85 9.15 4.18
C ASN A 37 -17.51 8.58 5.44
N LYS A 38 -18.78 8.16 5.37
CA LYS A 38 -19.50 7.55 6.50
C LYS A 38 -18.81 6.30 7.03
N SER A 39 -18.01 5.64 6.18
CA SER A 39 -17.20 4.46 6.53
C SER A 39 -15.93 4.78 7.32
N ILE A 40 -15.51 6.05 7.37
CA ILE A 40 -14.30 6.48 8.08
C ILE A 40 -14.68 6.75 9.53
N LYS A 41 -14.17 5.92 10.46
CA LYS A 41 -14.39 6.09 11.92
C LYS A 41 -13.11 6.54 12.60
N HIS A 42 -12.33 5.60 13.14
CA HIS A 42 -11.08 5.87 13.87
C HIS A 42 -9.84 5.72 13.00
N PHE A 43 -9.92 4.89 11.97
CA PHE A 43 -8.84 4.57 11.05
C PHE A 43 -9.32 4.72 9.61
N ALA A 44 -8.40 5.13 8.74
CA ALA A 44 -8.60 5.25 7.30
C ALA A 44 -7.46 4.53 6.59
N TYR A 45 -7.78 3.84 5.50
CA TYR A 45 -6.77 3.22 4.63
C TYR A 45 -6.47 4.20 3.51
N ILE A 46 -5.22 4.66 3.45
CA ILE A 46 -4.78 5.65 2.46
C ILE A 46 -3.80 4.99 1.52
N GLN A 47 -4.12 5.03 0.23
CA GLN A 47 -3.24 4.68 -0.86
C GLN A 47 -2.49 5.93 -1.33
N PHE A 48 -1.18 5.86 -1.35
CA PHE A 48 -0.32 6.88 -1.95
C PHE A 48 0.20 6.38 -3.29
N ASN A 49 -0.07 7.12 -4.37
CA ASN A 49 0.43 6.84 -5.71
C ASN A 49 1.01 8.10 -6.34
N LYS A 50 2.35 8.14 -6.48
CA LYS A 50 3.09 9.21 -7.18
C LYS A 50 2.62 10.64 -6.82
N GLY A 51 2.37 10.91 -5.54
CA GLY A 51 1.92 12.22 -5.05
C GLY A 51 0.40 12.36 -4.84
N ASN A 52 -0.40 11.38 -5.26
CA ASN A 52 -1.84 11.37 -5.04
C ASN A 52 -2.21 10.50 -3.84
N TYR A 53 -3.10 11.02 -2.99
CA TYR A 53 -3.65 10.31 -1.85
C TYR A 53 -5.10 9.89 -2.14
N THR A 54 -5.36 8.59 -2.10
CA THR A 54 -6.67 8.01 -2.35
C THR A 54 -7.13 7.27 -1.10
N VAL A 55 -8.38 7.49 -0.69
CA VAL A 55 -8.99 6.70 0.39
C VAL A 55 -9.48 5.39 -0.19
N VAL A 56 -9.07 4.27 0.40
CA VAL A 56 -9.43 2.92 -0.05
C VAL A 56 -10.16 2.17 1.07
N SER A 57 -10.85 1.09 0.70
CA SER A 57 -11.52 0.20 1.64
C SER A 57 -10.54 -0.78 2.27
N LYS A 58 -10.90 -1.34 3.44
CA LYS A 58 -10.13 -2.41 4.10
C LYS A 58 -9.89 -3.60 3.18
N GLU A 59 -10.86 -3.93 2.33
CA GLU A 59 -10.77 -5.05 1.37
C GLU A 59 -9.67 -4.83 0.33
N GLU A 60 -9.50 -3.60 -0.16
CA GLU A 60 -8.43 -3.27 -1.11
C GLU A 60 -7.06 -3.34 -0.44
N TYR A 61 -6.95 -2.82 0.79
CA TYR A 61 -5.74 -2.96 1.60
C TYR A 61 -5.34 -4.42 1.83
N ASP A 62 -6.29 -5.29 2.17
CA ASP A 62 -6.03 -6.71 2.44
C ASP A 62 -5.60 -7.47 1.18
N LYS A 63 -6.30 -7.23 0.05
CA LYS A 63 -5.93 -7.80 -1.26
C LYS A 63 -4.51 -7.41 -1.66
N GLU A 64 -4.11 -6.17 -1.39
CA GLU A 64 -2.81 -5.66 -1.76
C GLU A 64 -1.70 -6.26 -0.91
N LYS A 65 -1.92 -6.34 0.40
CA LYS A 65 -1.03 -7.05 1.34
C LYS A 65 -0.86 -8.52 0.96
N ALA A 66 -1.94 -9.17 0.52
CA ALA A 66 -1.91 -10.55 0.06
C ALA A 66 -1.09 -10.71 -1.24
N LYS A 67 -1.23 -9.78 -2.20
CA LYS A 67 -0.46 -9.78 -3.45
C LYS A 67 1.04 -9.58 -3.22
N GLU A 68 1.42 -8.68 -2.30
CA GLU A 68 2.81 -8.44 -1.92
C GLU A 68 3.46 -9.69 -1.31
N SER A 69 2.72 -10.39 -0.43
CA SER A 69 3.16 -11.64 0.21
C SER A 69 3.44 -12.76 -0.82
N ILE A 70 2.68 -12.84 -1.90
CA ILE A 70 2.86 -13.84 -2.96
C ILE A 70 4.09 -13.52 -3.82
N LYS A 71 4.33 -12.24 -4.15
CA LYS A 71 5.52 -11.82 -4.92
C LYS A 71 6.82 -12.16 -4.19
N ASN A 72 6.90 -11.91 -2.88
CA ASN A 72 8.09 -12.24 -2.09
C ASN A 72 8.36 -13.75 -2.00
N ARG A 73 7.31 -14.59 -2.03
CA ARG A 73 7.47 -16.05 -2.04
C ARG A 73 8.00 -16.58 -3.37
N ILE A 74 7.67 -15.95 -4.49
CA ILE A 74 8.16 -16.33 -5.82
C ILE A 74 9.60 -15.86 -6.03
N GLN A 75 9.96 -14.67 -5.53
CA GLN A 75 11.33 -14.15 -5.66
C GLN A 75 12.36 -14.99 -4.89
N LYS A 76 11.99 -15.56 -3.75
CA LYS A 76 12.88 -16.45 -2.97
C LYS A 76 13.20 -17.76 -3.70
N LYS A 77 12.28 -18.26 -4.54
CA LYS A 77 12.48 -19.49 -5.33
C LYS A 77 13.34 -19.33 -6.58
N ASN A 78 13.48 -18.12 -7.11
CA ASN A 78 14.27 -17.89 -8.32
C ASN A 78 15.73 -17.52 -8.04
N ASN A 79 16.09 -17.19 -6.80
CA ASN A 79 17.47 -16.82 -6.46
C ASN A 79 18.34 -18.01 -6.02
N GLU A 80 17.76 -19.21 -5.93
CA GLU A 80 18.46 -20.45 -5.55
C GLU A 80 18.82 -21.34 -6.75
N ASN A 81 18.58 -20.90 -7.99
CA ASN A 81 18.82 -21.72 -9.20
C ASN A 81 19.69 -21.06 -10.28
N LEU A 82 20.54 -20.09 -9.90
CA LEU A 82 21.61 -19.56 -10.76
C LEU A 82 22.97 -19.77 -10.09
N VAL A 83 23.40 -21.02 -10.00
CA VAL A 83 24.82 -21.33 -9.97
C VAL A 83 25.05 -22.29 -11.13
N MET A 84 25.69 -21.77 -12.18
CA MET A 84 26.13 -22.58 -13.32
C MET A 84 27.41 -23.29 -12.92
N ASP A 85 27.55 -24.55 -13.31
CA ASP A 85 28.85 -25.11 -13.64
C ASP A 85 28.75 -25.68 -15.06
N ASN A 86 29.43 -24.98 -15.97
CA ASN A 86 29.76 -25.39 -17.32
C ASN A 86 31.31 -25.50 -17.33
N GLU A 87 31.87 -26.36 -18.19
CA GLU A 87 33.29 -26.78 -18.31
C GLU A 87 33.64 -27.99 -17.40
N GLU A 88 34.16 -29.12 -17.88
CA GLU A 88 34.73 -29.55 -19.17
C GLU A 88 34.52 -31.07 -19.34
#